data_AF-A0AAN8G819-F1
#
_entry.id   AF-A0AAN8G819-F1
#
_cell.length_a   1.000
_cell.length_b   1.000
_cell.length_c   1.000
_cell.angle_alpha   90.00
_cell.angle_beta   90.00
_cell.angle_gamma   90.00
#
_symmetry.space_group_name_H-M   'P 1'
#
loop_
_entity.id
_entity.type
_entity.pdbx_description
1 polymer ?
#
loop_
_entity_poly.entity_id
_entity_poly.type
_entity_poly.pdbx_seq_one_letter_code
_entity_poly.pdbx_strand_id
1 'polypeptide(L)' 'MNDNSIGEFVSFFKKKGIGVLNGSPLSMGLLTERGPPPWHPADDFIKEACLAATHYCLVSWFCFQTI' A
#
# COMPACT_ATOMS: atom_id res chain seq x y z
N MET A 1 5.07 -6.35 10.52
CA MET A 1 4.47 -7.69 10.37
C MET A 1 3.03 -7.48 9.90
N ASN A 2 2.72 -7.85 8.66
CA ASN A 2 1.39 -7.64 8.08
C ASN A 2 0.51 -8.85 8.36
N ASP A 3 -0.76 -8.62 8.73
CA ASP A 3 -1.76 -9.67 8.77
C ASP A 3 -2.14 -10.08 7.34
N ASN A 4 -1.91 -11.35 7.01
CA ASN A 4 -2.20 -11.96 5.73
C ASN A 4 -3.26 -13.06 5.81
N SER A 5 -3.93 -13.21 6.97
CA SER A 5 -4.95 -14.25 7.21
C SER A 5 -6.11 -14.22 6.21
N ILE A 6 -6.42 -13.06 5.65
CA ILE A 6 -7.46 -12.92 4.61
C ILE A 6 -7.18 -13.77 3.36
N GLY A 7 -5.90 -14.08 3.10
CA GLY A 7 -5.47 -14.93 1.99
C GLY A 7 -6.08 -16.33 2.02
N GLU A 8 -6.29 -16.88 3.21
CA GLU A 8 -6.86 -18.22 3.42
C GLU A 8 -8.31 -18.33 2.92
N PHE A 9 -9.03 -17.20 2.86
CA PHE A 9 -10.45 -17.15 2.49
C PHE A 9 -10.70 -16.77 1.02
N VAL A 10 -9.65 -16.48 0.25
CA VAL A 10 -9.79 -16.00 -1.14
C VAL A 10 -10.58 -16.99 -2.01
N SER A 11 -10.30 -18.29 -1.89
CA SER A 11 -11.05 -19.31 -2.65
C SER A 11 -12.52 -19.39 -2.24
N PHE A 12 -12.85 -19.16 -0.97
CA PHE A 12 -14.22 -19.14 -0.47
C PHE A 12 -14.99 -17.95 -1.03
N PHE A 13 -14.41 -16.75 -1.00
CA PHE A 13 -15.04 -15.55 -1.56
C PHE A 13 -15.23 -15.66 -3.07
N LYS A 14 -14.23 -16.17 -3.79
CA LYS A 14 -14.31 -16.37 -5.24
C LYS A 14 -15.47 -17.29 -5.64
N LYS A 15 -15.69 -18.40 -4.90
CA LYS A 15 -16.82 -19.32 -5.15
C LYS A 15 -18.19 -18.66 -4.94
N LYS A 16 -18.27 -17.61 -4.13
CA LYS A 16 -19.49 -16.83 -3.87
C LYS A 16 -19.66 -15.60 -4.77
N GLY A 17 -18.75 -15.39 -5.72
CA GLY A 17 -18.76 -14.20 -6.58
C GLY A 17 -18.39 -12.91 -5.86
N ILE A 18 -17.67 -12.99 -4.73
CA ILE A 18 -17.25 -11.83 -3.93
C ILE A 18 -15.81 -11.48 -4.29
N GLY A 19 -15.57 -10.23 -4.69
CA GLY A 19 -14.22 -9.69 -4.92
C GLY A 19 -13.55 -9.28 -3.61
N VAL A 20 -12.22 -9.46 -3.53
CA VAL A 20 -11.39 -9.00 -2.41
C VAL A 20 -10.47 -7.91 -2.92
N LEU A 21 -10.47 -6.75 -2.25
CA LEU A 21 -9.62 -5.62 -2.58
C LEU A 21 -8.77 -5.25 -1.36
N ASN A 22 -7.49 -4.94 -1.58
CA ASN A 22 -6.63 -4.43 -0.51
C ASN A 22 -6.95 -2.94 -0.28
N GLY A 23 -7.50 -2.63 0.90
CA GLY A 23 -7.85 -1.27 1.30
C GLY A 23 -6.70 -0.45 1.88
N SER A 24 -5.53 -1.06 2.09
CA SER A 24 -4.33 -0.37 2.58
C SER A 24 -3.20 -0.35 1.54
N PRO A 25 -3.43 0.12 0.29
CA PRO A 25 -2.39 0.15 -0.73
C PRO A 25 -1.28 1.16 -0.40
N LEU A 26 -1.58 2.14 0.47
CA LEU A 26 -0.68 3.24 0.80
C LEU A 26 0.27 2.96 1.96
N SER A 27 0.22 1.76 2.54
CA SER A 27 1.10 1.32 3.64
C SER A 27 1.26 2.38 4.72
N MET A 28 0.13 2.86 5.25
CA MET A 28 0.06 3.89 6.30
C MET A 28 0.78 5.21 5.94
N GLY A 29 0.75 5.60 4.66
CA GLY A 29 1.33 6.85 4.17
C GLY A 29 2.70 6.70 3.51
N LEU A 30 3.31 5.51 3.56
CA LEU A 30 4.61 5.24 2.92
C LEU A 30 4.64 5.59 1.43
N LEU A 31 3.55 5.31 0.70
CA LEU A 31 3.46 5.57 -0.74
C LEU A 31 2.68 6.85 -1.06
N THR A 32 2.63 7.80 -0.12
CA THR A 32 1.95 9.09 -0.28
C THR A 32 2.93 10.25 -0.18
N GLU A 33 2.60 11.38 -0.79
CA GLU A 33 3.41 12.61 -0.68
C GLU A 33 3.62 13.06 0.76
N ARG A 34 2.61 12.87 1.61
CA ARG A 34 2.67 13.24 3.03
C ARG A 34 3.66 12.37 3.82
N GLY A 35 3.93 11.16 3.35
CA GLY A 35 4.76 10.19 4.04
C GLY A 35 4.09 9.54 5.27
N PRO A 36 4.78 8.55 5.87
CA PRO A 36 4.28 7.83 7.04
C PRO A 36 4.43 8.66 8.33
N PRO A 37 3.71 8.34 9.41
CA PRO A 37 3.92 8.96 10.72
C PRO A 37 5.32 8.62 11.31
N PRO A 38 5.86 9.44 12.23
CA PRO A 38 7.21 9.23 12.79
C PRO A 38 7.39 7.88 13.50
N TRP A 39 6.31 7.32 14.06
CA TRP A 39 6.31 6.04 14.77
C TRP A 39 6.13 4.83 13.85
N HIS A 40 6.15 5.01 12.53
CA HIS A 40 5.90 3.93 11.59
C HIS A 40 6.89 2.77 11.76
N PRO A 41 6.42 1.51 11.81
CA PRO A 41 7.23 0.34 12.19
C PRO A 41 8.18 -0.16 11.10
N ALA A 42 8.13 0.41 9.90
CA ALA A 42 9.04 0.03 8.81
C ALA A 42 10.46 0.55 9.07
N ASP A 43 11.45 -0.23 8.62
CA ASP A 43 12.84 0.17 8.62
C ASP A 43 13.09 1.38 7.71
N ASP A 44 14.14 2.14 7.99
CA ASP A 44 14.40 3.40 7.27
C ASP A 44 14.67 3.18 5.78
N PHE A 45 15.36 2.09 5.42
CA PHE A 45 15.59 1.76 4.00
C PHE A 45 14.27 1.52 3.23
N ILE A 46 13.24 0.98 3.89
CA ILE A 46 11.92 0.80 3.29
C ILE A 46 11.22 2.15 3.13
N LYS A 47 11.30 3.01 4.15
CA LYS A 47 10.75 4.39 4.08
C LYS A 47 11.37 5.16 2.91
N GLU A 48 12.68 5.09 2.76
CA GLU A 48 13.43 5.73 1.68
C GLU A 48 13.04 5.17 0.30
N ALA A 49 12.95 3.85 0.17
CA ALA A 49 12.54 3.22 -1.09
C ALA A 49 11.11 3.62 -1.49
N CYS A 50 10.18 3.64 -0.53
CA CYS A 50 8.80 4.08 -0.78
C CYS A 50 8.74 5.57 -1.15
N LEU A 51 9.51 6.42 -0.48
CA LEU A 51 9.61 7.84 -0.83
C LEU A 51 10.14 8.03 -2.26
N ALA A 52 11.19 7.31 -2.65
CA ALA A 52 11.72 7.33 -4.01
C ALA A 52 10.69 6.88 -5.06
N ALA A 53 9.92 5.82 -4.75
CA ALA A 53 8.84 5.35 -5.60
C ALA A 53 7.72 6.40 -5.74
N THR A 54 7.32 7.05 -4.64
CA THR A 54 6.35 8.16 -4.66
C THR A 54 6.85 9.28 -5.56
N HIS A 55 8.10 9.74 -5.39
CA HIS A 55 8.67 10.77 -6.27
C HIS A 55 8.68 10.36 -7.75
N TYR A 56 9.04 9.11 -8.04
CA TYR A 56 9.03 8.60 -9.42
C TYR A 56 7.63 8.68 -10.05
N CYS A 57 6.59 8.31 -9.31
CA CYS A 57 5.19 8.35 -9.76
C CYS A 57 4.61 9.76 -9.87
N LEU A 58 5.18 10.76 -9.18
CA LEU A 58 4.75 12.15 -9.33
C LEU A 58 5.34 12.79 -10.58
N VAL A 59 6.57 12.44 -10.92
CA VAL A 59 7.30 13.00 -12.07
C VAL A 59 6.93 12.26 -13.36
N SER A 60 6.72 10.96 -13.28
CA SER A 60 6.18 10.16 -14.39
C SER A 60 4.67 10.33 -14.38
N TRP A 61 4.01 10.61 -15.50
CA TRP A 61 2.57 10.89 -15.66
C TRP A 61 1.54 9.87 -15.07
N PHE A 62 1.97 8.89 -14.28
CA PHE A 62 1.16 8.06 -13.38
C PHE A 62 0.62 8.87 -12.20
N CYS A 63 -0.16 9.91 -12.53
CA CYS A 63 -1.02 10.58 -11.57
C CYS A 63 -2.16 9.63 -11.19
N PHE A 64 -1.96 8.81 -10.16
CA PHE A 64 -3.06 8.37 -9.31
C PHE A 64 -3.54 9.63 -8.58
N GLN A 65 -4.36 10.40 -9.29
CA GLN A 65 -4.92 11.65 -8.81
C GLN A 65 -5.80 11.32 -7.61
N THR A 66 -5.36 11.75 -6.42
CA THR A 66 -6.12 11.79 -5.16
C THR A 66 -6.77 10.47 -4.73
N ILE A 67 -6.04 9.71 -3.90
CA ILE A 67 -6.63 8.98 -2.76
C ILE A 67 -6.04 9.57 -1.49
#